data_AF-A0A9N9IXS1-F1
#
_entry.id   AF-A0A9N9IXS1-F1
#
_cell.length_a   1.000
_cell.length_b   1.000
_cell.length_c   1.000
_cell.angle_alpha   90.00
_cell.angle_beta   90.00
_cell.angle_gamma   90.00
#
_symmetry.space_group_name_H-M   'P 1'
#
loop_
_entity.id
_entity.type
_entity.pdbx_description
1 polymer ?
#
loop_
_entity_poly.entity_id
_entity_poly.type
_entity_poly.pdbx_seq_one_letter_code
_entity_poly.pdbx_strand_id
1 'polypeptide(L)'
;STDWYNQQIARENDGASQENAREFWDDIRLRMETLKRDLVESNASASLRQSYERALRTYPNIRNIPLSKNILRICFVFDEARYLLKVGPITETSGSEKADENKAFYNMRRALVHFDDKVNVFTLVMDTVSRLSNFQPTQTADPSARVESEGKGLFEPLYLCVTTDVMATRINTNRKLEDAVRPSILYRYGRPMWGAQIDNRGQEDIETYLQRLVLLASNKIIGGKNLNFTTEEIDHTSALAILAIRLCLHVTPLAQLSAELVASHMRVCTFISPDRMMLISSYPVEPILAEAAARHMQMIPMRVLLRHLLKAIRS
;
A
#
# COMPACT_ATOMS: atom_id res chain seq x y z
N SER A 1 -12.07 -18.61 6.03
CA SER A 1 -11.70 -17.19 5.87
C SER A 1 -10.20 -16.99 6.11
N THR A 2 -9.65 -17.53 7.21
CA THR A 2 -8.20 -17.72 7.41
C THR A 2 -7.54 -18.52 6.29
N ASP A 3 -8.21 -19.52 5.72
CA ASP A 3 -7.70 -20.24 4.54
C ASP A 3 -7.49 -19.35 3.32
N TRP A 4 -8.34 -18.34 3.10
CA TRP A 4 -8.18 -17.42 1.96
C TRP A 4 -6.99 -16.47 2.18
N TYR A 5 -6.81 -15.98 3.41
CA TYR A 5 -5.69 -15.10 3.77
C TYR A 5 -4.35 -15.84 3.86
N ASN A 6 -4.34 -17.04 4.44
CA ASN A 6 -3.17 -17.92 4.44
C ASN A 6 -2.86 -18.44 3.03
N GLN A 7 -3.88 -18.69 2.18
CA GLN A 7 -3.66 -18.94 0.74
C GLN A 7 -3.14 -17.71 0.02
N GLN A 8 -3.51 -16.49 0.39
CA GLN A 8 -2.92 -15.28 -0.18
C GLN A 8 -1.45 -15.12 0.21
N ILE A 9 -1.10 -15.24 1.50
CA ILE A 9 0.30 -15.21 1.96
C ILE A 9 1.11 -16.38 1.38
N ALA A 10 0.51 -17.57 1.26
CA ALA A 10 1.16 -18.73 0.64
C ALA A 10 1.32 -18.53 -0.87
N ARG A 11 0.34 -17.95 -1.58
CA ARG A 11 0.46 -17.58 -3.00
C ARG A 11 1.53 -16.50 -3.19
N GLU A 12 1.55 -15.46 -2.37
CA GLU A 12 2.58 -14.42 -2.39
C GLU A 12 4.00 -14.99 -2.19
N ASN A 13 4.15 -16.12 -1.48
CA ASN A 13 5.43 -16.80 -1.25
C ASN A 13 5.68 -18.04 -2.12
N ASP A 14 4.71 -18.47 -2.93
CA ASP A 14 4.83 -19.60 -3.82
C ASP A 14 5.50 -19.17 -5.13
N GLY A 15 6.61 -19.81 -5.46
CA GLY A 15 7.44 -19.47 -6.63
C GLY A 15 6.63 -19.49 -7.93
N ALA A 16 5.73 -20.46 -8.08
CA ALA A 16 4.87 -20.60 -9.26
C ALA A 16 3.82 -19.49 -9.38
N SER A 17 3.29 -19.01 -8.25
CA SER A 17 2.32 -17.91 -8.22
C SER A 17 3.01 -16.56 -8.48
N GLN A 18 4.21 -16.35 -7.92
CA GLN A 18 5.02 -15.19 -8.26
C GLN A 18 5.46 -15.20 -9.73
N GLU A 19 5.74 -16.37 -10.30
CA GLU A 19 6.09 -16.55 -11.70
C GLU A 19 4.90 -16.26 -12.61
N ASN A 20 3.72 -16.83 -12.32
CA ASN A 20 2.47 -16.50 -13.04
C ASN A 20 2.09 -15.02 -12.94
N ALA A 21 2.28 -14.39 -11.78
CA ALA A 21 2.07 -12.96 -11.61
C ALA A 21 3.09 -12.15 -12.42
N ARG A 22 4.37 -12.55 -12.44
CA ARG A 22 5.39 -11.92 -13.28
C ARG A 22 5.05 -12.03 -14.75
N GLU A 23 4.68 -13.22 -15.24
CA GLU A 23 4.29 -13.43 -16.64
C GLU A 23 3.11 -12.54 -17.04
N PHE A 24 2.08 -12.47 -16.18
CA PHE A 24 0.94 -11.57 -16.40
C PHE A 24 1.39 -10.10 -16.51
N TRP A 25 2.22 -9.63 -15.57
CA TRP A 25 2.71 -8.25 -15.58
C TRP A 25 3.67 -7.97 -16.73
N ASP A 26 4.42 -8.97 -17.20
CA ASP A 26 5.30 -8.87 -18.35
C ASP A 26 4.50 -8.75 -19.66
N ASP A 27 3.39 -9.49 -19.82
CA ASP A 27 2.44 -9.30 -20.93
C ASP A 27 1.83 -7.90 -20.89
N ILE A 28 1.37 -7.44 -19.73
CA ILE A 28 0.87 -6.07 -19.55
C ILE A 28 1.94 -5.04 -19.94
N ARG A 29 3.20 -5.23 -19.51
CA ARG A 29 4.31 -4.34 -19.84
C ARG A 29 4.54 -4.28 -21.36
N LEU A 30 4.61 -5.44 -22.01
CA LEU A 30 4.83 -5.53 -23.46
C LEU A 30 3.70 -4.83 -24.24
N ARG A 31 2.45 -5.04 -23.82
CA ARG A 31 1.29 -4.36 -24.43
C ARG A 31 1.34 -2.84 -24.21
N MET A 32 1.77 -2.37 -23.05
CA MET A 32 1.93 -0.94 -22.77
C MET A 32 3.02 -0.30 -23.66
N GLU A 33 4.10 -1.02 -23.98
CA GLU A 33 5.11 -0.56 -24.93
C GLU A 33 4.61 -0.53 -26.38
N THR A 34 3.74 -1.48 -26.78
CA THR A 34 3.05 -1.39 -28.08
C THR A 34 2.13 -0.18 -28.13
N LEU A 35 1.32 0.03 -27.08
CA LEU A 35 0.44 1.19 -26.94
C LEU A 35 1.20 2.53 -27.00
N LYS A 36 2.44 2.58 -26.51
CA LYS A 36 3.28 3.76 -26.64
C LYS A 36 3.54 4.12 -28.11
N ARG A 37 3.79 3.14 -28.99
CA ARG A 37 3.95 3.39 -30.43
C ARG A 37 2.67 3.95 -31.03
N ASP A 38 1.53 3.35 -30.69
CA ASP A 38 0.21 3.79 -31.16
C ASP A 38 -0.18 5.19 -30.63
N LEU A 39 0.30 5.56 -29.44
CA LEU A 39 0.12 6.89 -28.82
C LEU A 39 0.94 7.96 -29.55
N VAL A 40 2.15 7.64 -30.02
CA VAL A 40 2.99 8.56 -30.80
C VAL A 40 2.38 8.81 -32.19
N GLU A 41 1.68 7.82 -32.75
CA GLU A 41 1.05 7.90 -34.07
C GLU A 41 -0.40 8.43 -34.08
N SER A 42 -0.89 9.00 -32.97
CA SER A 42 -2.26 9.57 -32.78
C SER A 42 -3.45 8.58 -32.83
N ASN A 43 -3.21 7.30 -33.11
CA ASN A 43 -4.25 6.26 -33.22
C ASN A 43 -4.72 5.67 -31.88
N ALA A 44 -4.04 5.99 -30.76
CA ALA A 44 -4.35 5.42 -29.45
C ALA A 44 -5.80 5.60 -28.99
N SER A 45 -6.39 6.78 -29.23
CA SER A 45 -7.78 7.07 -28.87
C SER A 45 -8.76 6.11 -29.57
N ALA A 46 -8.49 5.77 -30.83
CA ALA A 46 -9.29 4.84 -31.61
C ALA A 46 -9.09 3.39 -31.15
N SER A 47 -7.84 2.99 -30.88
CA SER A 47 -7.49 1.66 -30.37
C SER A 47 -8.08 1.40 -28.97
N LEU A 48 -8.03 2.40 -28.07
CA LEU A 48 -8.67 2.36 -26.76
C LEU A 48 -10.18 2.24 -26.86
N ARG A 49 -10.83 3.04 -27.72
CA ARG A 49 -12.27 2.93 -27.98
C ARG A 49 -12.64 1.55 -28.52
N GLN A 50 -11.87 1.00 -29.46
CA GLN A 50 -12.13 -0.33 -30.01
C GLN A 50 -11.97 -1.43 -28.95
N SER A 51 -10.96 -1.32 -28.09
CA SER A 51 -10.74 -2.26 -26.99
C SER A 51 -11.84 -2.17 -25.94
N TYR A 52 -12.32 -0.97 -25.63
CA TYR A 52 -13.48 -0.73 -24.77
C TYR A 52 -14.76 -1.36 -25.36
N GLU A 53 -15.03 -1.13 -26.64
CA GLU A 53 -16.19 -1.73 -27.34
C GLU A 53 -16.12 -3.26 -27.35
N ARG A 54 -14.92 -3.82 -27.51
CA ARG A 54 -14.70 -5.27 -27.39
C ARG A 54 -15.03 -5.76 -25.97
N ALA A 55 -14.57 -5.04 -24.94
CA ALA A 55 -14.88 -5.38 -23.55
C ALA A 55 -16.39 -5.31 -23.25
N LEU A 56 -17.10 -4.31 -23.78
CA LEU A 56 -18.57 -4.21 -23.66
C LEU A 56 -19.31 -5.38 -24.33
N ARG A 57 -18.75 -5.95 -25.40
CA ARG A 57 -19.30 -7.16 -26.04
C ARG A 57 -19.05 -8.40 -25.19
N THR A 58 -17.85 -8.53 -24.63
CA THR A 58 -17.47 -9.66 -23.77
C THR A 58 -18.23 -9.65 -22.45
N TYR A 59 -18.49 -8.47 -21.88
CA TYR A 59 -19.13 -8.29 -20.59
C TYR A 59 -20.43 -7.47 -20.73
N PRO A 60 -21.52 -8.09 -21.23
CA PRO A 60 -22.76 -7.39 -21.56
C PRO A 60 -23.43 -6.73 -20.35
N ASN A 61 -23.16 -7.19 -19.13
CA ASN A 61 -23.65 -6.57 -17.90
C ASN A 61 -23.20 -5.11 -17.76
N ILE A 62 -22.05 -4.72 -18.33
CA ILE A 62 -21.55 -3.35 -18.33
C ILE A 62 -22.43 -2.45 -19.21
N ARG A 63 -23.00 -2.98 -20.31
CA ARG A 63 -23.87 -2.21 -21.21
C ARG A 63 -25.16 -1.75 -20.53
N ASN A 64 -25.64 -2.53 -19.56
CA ASN A 64 -26.89 -2.26 -18.85
C ASN A 64 -26.75 -1.17 -17.78
N ILE A 65 -25.52 -0.72 -17.47
CA ILE A 65 -25.30 0.36 -16.50
C ILE A 65 -25.65 1.69 -17.16
N PRO A 66 -26.58 2.50 -16.64
CA PRO A 66 -26.97 3.76 -17.27
C PRO A 66 -25.77 4.70 -17.49
N LEU A 67 -25.72 5.34 -18.66
CA LEU A 67 -24.79 6.45 -18.95
C LEU A 67 -25.26 7.68 -18.18
N SER A 68 -24.77 7.86 -16.96
CA SER A 68 -24.95 9.11 -16.20
C SER A 68 -23.62 9.54 -15.61
N LYS A 69 -23.36 10.85 -15.52
CA LYS A 69 -22.08 11.41 -15.04
C LYS A 69 -21.65 10.92 -13.65
N ASN A 70 -22.55 10.33 -12.86
CA ASN A 70 -22.31 9.96 -11.46
C ASN A 70 -22.29 8.45 -11.21
N ILE A 71 -22.38 7.61 -12.24
CA ILE A 71 -22.35 6.15 -12.09
C ILE A 71 -21.03 5.61 -12.63
N LEU A 72 -20.19 5.13 -11.71
CA LEU A 72 -18.98 4.37 -12.06
C LEU A 72 -19.37 3.13 -12.87
N ARG A 73 -18.87 3.01 -14.11
CA ARG A 73 -19.18 1.88 -14.99
C ARG A 73 -18.12 0.80 -14.95
N ILE A 74 -16.84 1.20 -14.89
CA ILE A 74 -15.70 0.28 -14.85
C ILE A 74 -14.73 0.75 -13.78
N CYS A 75 -14.39 -0.16 -12.87
CA CYS A 75 -13.29 0.00 -11.94
C CYS A 75 -12.16 -0.95 -12.34
N PHE A 76 -11.02 -0.41 -12.77
CA PHE A 76 -9.80 -1.20 -12.90
C PHE A 76 -9.12 -1.30 -11.55
N VAL A 77 -8.73 -2.50 -11.15
CA VAL A 77 -7.98 -2.74 -9.91
C VAL A 77 -6.68 -3.44 -10.26
N PHE A 78 -5.58 -2.73 -10.13
CA PHE A 78 -4.23 -3.24 -10.30
C PHE A 78 -3.66 -3.52 -8.92
N ASP A 79 -3.81 -4.76 -8.45
CA ASP A 79 -3.20 -5.22 -7.20
C ASP A 79 -1.75 -5.63 -7.41
N GLU A 80 -0.88 -5.56 -6.40
CA GLU A 80 0.57 -5.78 -6.57
C GLU A 80 1.19 -4.93 -7.69
N ALA A 81 0.78 -3.67 -7.80
CA ALA A 81 1.17 -2.82 -8.92
C ALA A 81 2.68 -2.52 -9.01
N ARG A 82 3.51 -2.91 -8.01
CA ARG A 82 4.97 -2.71 -8.06
C ARG A 82 5.62 -3.30 -9.29
N TYR A 83 5.02 -4.31 -9.91
CA TYR A 83 5.55 -4.93 -11.12
C TYR A 83 5.45 -4.00 -12.35
N LEU A 84 4.56 -3.01 -12.34
CA LEU A 84 4.50 -1.95 -13.35
C LEU A 84 5.68 -0.98 -13.27
N LEU A 85 6.42 -0.99 -12.16
CA LEU A 85 7.62 -0.19 -11.94
C LEU A 85 8.91 -0.95 -12.29
N LYS A 86 8.84 -2.27 -12.49
CA LYS A 86 10.03 -3.09 -12.82
C LYS A 86 10.45 -2.92 -14.27
N VAL A 87 11.76 -2.83 -14.49
CA VAL A 87 12.42 -2.93 -15.80
C VAL A 87 12.42 -4.41 -16.21
N GLY A 88 12.05 -4.73 -17.45
CA GLY A 88 12.20 -6.09 -17.99
C GLY A 88 13.67 -6.50 -18.08
N PRO A 89 14.00 -7.80 -18.24
CA PRO A 89 15.36 -8.21 -18.50
C PRO A 89 15.86 -7.53 -19.79
N ILE A 90 17.02 -6.88 -19.69
CA ILE A 90 17.73 -6.32 -20.84
C ILE A 90 18.07 -7.50 -21.75
N THR A 91 17.33 -7.68 -22.84
CA THR A 91 17.84 -8.49 -23.95
C THR A 91 19.03 -7.73 -24.51
N GLU A 92 20.22 -8.28 -24.31
CA GLU A 92 21.46 -7.84 -24.94
C GLU A 92 21.29 -7.90 -26.45
N THR A 93 20.83 -6.81 -27.05
CA THR A 93 21.09 -6.56 -28.46
C THR A 93 21.12 -5.05 -28.66
N SER A 94 22.35 -4.54 -28.63
CA SER A 94 22.84 -3.47 -29.49
C SER A 94 22.08 -2.13 -29.49
N GLY A 95 22.70 -1.12 -28.87
CA GLY A 95 22.52 0.28 -29.28
C GLY A 95 21.68 1.13 -28.34
N SER A 96 22.33 1.71 -27.34
CA SER A 96 22.08 3.07 -26.84
C SER A 96 20.63 3.55 -26.73
N GLU A 97 19.86 3.04 -25.78
CA GLU A 97 18.91 3.86 -25.02
C GLU A 97 18.95 3.37 -23.57
N LYS A 98 19.30 4.25 -22.63
CA LYS A 98 19.11 3.98 -21.20
C LYS A 98 17.64 3.57 -21.03
N ALA A 99 17.40 2.33 -20.59
CA ALA A 99 16.05 1.84 -20.33
C ALA A 99 15.46 2.69 -19.20
N ASP A 100 14.67 3.69 -19.58
CA ASP A 100 14.04 4.65 -18.67
C ASP A 100 13.17 3.88 -17.68
N GLU A 101 13.54 3.92 -16.40
CA GLU A 101 12.86 3.27 -15.30
C GLU A 101 11.41 3.79 -15.24
N ASN A 102 10.44 2.89 -15.02
CA ASN A 102 9.00 3.17 -14.86
C ASN A 102 8.14 3.46 -16.12
N LYS A 103 8.61 3.20 -17.35
CA LYS A 103 7.81 3.46 -18.58
C LYS A 103 6.39 2.85 -18.57
N ALA A 104 6.22 1.62 -18.09
CA ALA A 104 4.94 0.93 -18.16
C ALA A 104 3.85 1.58 -17.29
N PHE A 105 4.19 1.94 -16.05
CA PHE A 105 3.29 2.69 -15.18
C PHE A 105 2.95 4.07 -15.77
N TYR A 106 3.94 4.79 -16.32
CA TYR A 106 3.69 6.08 -16.99
C TYR A 106 2.81 5.96 -18.23
N ASN A 107 3.07 4.96 -19.08
CA ASN A 107 2.26 4.69 -20.28
C ASN A 107 0.81 4.34 -19.89
N MET A 108 0.62 3.53 -18.85
CA MET A 108 -0.70 3.24 -18.30
C MET A 108 -1.41 4.52 -17.83
N ARG A 109 -0.73 5.36 -17.04
CA ARG A 109 -1.29 6.67 -16.60
C ARG A 109 -1.70 7.53 -17.78
N ARG A 110 -0.88 7.61 -18.84
CA ARG A 110 -1.20 8.38 -20.05
C ARG A 110 -2.38 7.81 -20.82
N ALA A 111 -2.43 6.49 -20.99
CA ALA A 111 -3.56 5.82 -21.63
C ALA A 111 -4.86 6.09 -20.89
N LEU A 112 -4.82 6.14 -19.54
CA LEU A 112 -6.00 6.43 -18.73
C LEU A 112 -6.58 7.84 -18.98
N VAL A 113 -5.75 8.83 -19.35
CA VAL A 113 -6.21 10.20 -19.67
C VAL A 113 -7.09 10.24 -20.94
N HIS A 114 -6.98 9.24 -21.82
CA HIS A 114 -7.76 9.17 -23.06
C HIS A 114 -9.15 8.54 -22.87
N PHE A 115 -9.50 8.04 -21.68
CA PHE A 115 -10.89 7.71 -21.38
C PHE A 115 -11.69 9.00 -21.23
N ASP A 116 -12.69 9.17 -22.10
CA ASP A 116 -13.63 10.31 -22.08
C ASP A 116 -14.53 10.23 -20.83
N ASP A 117 -15.00 11.40 -20.37
CA ASP A 117 -15.91 11.59 -19.22
C ASP A 117 -17.22 10.81 -19.38
N LYS A 118 -17.53 10.32 -20.58
CA LYS A 118 -18.71 9.52 -20.90
C LYS A 118 -18.60 8.05 -20.49
N VAL A 119 -17.38 7.56 -20.24
CA VAL A 119 -17.12 6.14 -19.99
C VAL A 119 -17.11 5.81 -18.50
N ASN A 120 -16.98 6.82 -17.62
CA ASN A 120 -16.91 6.69 -16.15
C ASN A 120 -16.02 5.53 -15.73
N VAL A 121 -14.74 5.63 -16.08
CA VAL A 121 -13.70 4.68 -15.66
C VAL A 121 -13.00 5.24 -14.42
N PHE A 122 -12.82 4.39 -13.41
CA PHE A 122 -11.98 4.67 -12.27
C PHE A 122 -10.91 3.59 -12.16
N THR A 123 -9.71 3.96 -11.74
CA THR A 123 -8.59 3.03 -11.61
C THR A 123 -8.02 3.09 -10.22
N LEU A 124 -8.00 1.94 -9.56
CA LEU A 124 -7.32 1.69 -8.29
C LEU A 124 -5.99 0.99 -8.58
N VAL A 125 -4.91 1.59 -8.10
CA VAL A 125 -3.56 1.01 -8.13
C VAL A 125 -3.19 0.73 -6.69
N MET A 126 -3.04 -0.55 -6.35
CA MET A 126 -2.79 -1.01 -5.00
C MET A 126 -1.46 -1.76 -4.96
N ASP A 127 -0.69 -1.53 -3.92
CA ASP A 127 0.55 -2.26 -3.72
C ASP A 127 0.92 -2.27 -2.23
N THR A 128 1.44 -3.40 -1.75
CA THR A 128 1.64 -3.66 -0.32
C THR A 128 3.06 -3.36 0.18
N VAL A 129 4.06 -3.16 -0.70
CA VAL A 129 5.49 -3.01 -0.31
C VAL A 129 6.18 -1.81 -0.98
N SER A 130 5.54 -1.15 -1.92
CA SER A 130 6.06 0.06 -2.56
C SER A 130 6.00 1.28 -1.63
N ARG A 131 6.88 2.23 -1.91
CA ARG A 131 6.80 3.57 -1.34
C ARG A 131 5.76 4.36 -2.13
N LEU A 132 4.98 5.19 -1.46
CA LEU A 132 4.00 6.07 -2.10
C LEU A 132 4.61 6.92 -3.23
N SER A 133 5.85 7.38 -3.03
CA SER A 133 6.64 8.13 -4.00
C SER A 133 6.88 7.39 -5.33
N ASN A 134 6.81 6.06 -5.34
CA ASN A 134 7.04 5.28 -6.54
C ASN A 134 5.90 5.42 -7.56
N PHE A 135 4.67 5.62 -7.09
CA PHE A 135 3.49 5.79 -7.94
C PHE A 135 3.05 7.25 -8.06
N GLN A 136 3.35 8.06 -7.06
CA GLN A 136 3.05 9.49 -7.02
C GLN A 136 4.27 10.28 -6.54
N PRO A 137 5.26 10.51 -7.42
CA PRO A 137 6.41 11.33 -7.07
C PRO A 137 5.99 12.78 -6.80
N THR A 138 6.90 13.53 -6.18
CA THR A 138 6.79 14.99 -5.99
C THR A 138 6.54 15.67 -7.33
N GLN A 139 5.79 16.77 -7.34
CA GLN A 139 5.41 17.45 -8.59
C GLN A 139 6.60 17.75 -9.50
N THR A 140 7.75 18.17 -8.93
CA THR A 140 8.98 18.47 -9.68
C THR A 140 9.71 17.23 -10.23
N ALA A 141 9.52 16.07 -9.60
CA ALA A 141 10.14 14.82 -9.99
C ALA A 141 9.23 13.96 -10.91
N ASP A 142 7.96 14.33 -11.09
CA ASP A 142 7.07 13.63 -12.03
C ASP A 142 7.48 13.99 -13.47
N PRO A 143 7.90 13.01 -14.29
CA PRO A 143 8.22 13.25 -15.70
C PRO A 143 7.05 13.88 -16.49
N SER A 144 5.80 13.68 -16.05
CA SER A 144 4.63 14.31 -16.65
C SER A 144 4.48 15.79 -16.31
N ALA A 145 5.22 16.34 -15.34
CA ALA A 145 5.23 17.78 -15.06
C ALA A 145 5.77 18.60 -16.25
N ARG A 146 6.51 17.97 -17.16
CA ARG A 146 6.91 18.59 -18.44
C ARG A 146 5.73 18.88 -19.38
N VAL A 147 4.55 18.31 -19.11
CA VAL A 147 3.31 18.46 -19.89
C VAL A 147 2.33 19.44 -19.21
N GLU A 148 2.79 20.24 -18.23
CA GLU A 148 1.97 21.33 -17.66
C GLU A 148 1.60 22.41 -18.69
N SER A 149 2.25 22.44 -19.85
CA SER A 149 1.86 23.32 -20.97
C SER A 149 0.45 23.04 -21.50
N GLU A 150 -0.17 21.90 -21.17
CA GLU A 150 -1.56 21.54 -21.55
C GLU A 150 -2.54 21.51 -20.35
N GLY A 151 -2.14 21.98 -19.17
CA GLY A 151 -3.06 22.37 -18.10
C GLY A 151 -3.74 21.25 -17.29
N LYS A 152 -3.25 20.00 -17.32
CA LYS A 152 -3.78 18.93 -16.45
C LYS A 152 -2.80 18.63 -15.31
N GLY A 153 -3.02 19.25 -14.16
CA GLY A 153 -2.29 18.97 -12.92
C GLY A 153 -2.52 17.54 -12.40
N LEU A 154 -1.66 17.08 -11.49
CA LEU A 154 -1.84 15.78 -10.83
C LEU A 154 -3.01 15.84 -9.85
N PHE A 155 -3.75 14.74 -9.68
CA PHE A 155 -4.78 14.66 -8.65
C PHE A 155 -4.20 14.94 -7.27
N GLU A 156 -4.97 15.66 -6.45
CA GLU A 156 -4.62 15.87 -5.05
C GLU A 156 -4.43 14.52 -4.35
N PRO A 157 -3.41 14.38 -3.47
CA PRO A 157 -3.22 13.16 -2.71
C PRO A 157 -4.48 12.82 -1.90
N LEU A 158 -4.98 11.60 -2.07
CA LEU A 158 -6.07 11.08 -1.26
C LEU A 158 -5.47 10.33 -0.07
N TYR A 159 -5.69 10.84 1.14
CA TYR A 159 -5.36 10.19 2.39
C TYR A 159 -6.63 10.16 3.25
N LEU A 160 -7.12 8.96 3.58
CA LEU A 160 -8.35 8.82 4.35
C LEU A 160 -8.25 7.65 5.33
N CYS A 161 -8.48 7.93 6.61
CA CYS A 161 -8.51 6.93 7.69
C CYS A 161 -9.87 6.88 8.39
N VAL A 162 -10.98 7.07 7.65
CA VAL A 162 -12.35 7.14 8.20
C VAL A 162 -12.84 5.84 8.83
N THR A 163 -12.18 4.72 8.55
CA THR A 163 -12.57 3.41 9.08
C THR A 163 -11.89 3.09 10.41
N THR A 164 -11.12 4.01 10.98
CA THR A 164 -10.52 3.81 12.31
C THR A 164 -11.61 3.51 13.33
N ASP A 165 -11.40 2.50 14.16
CA ASP A 165 -12.32 2.03 15.19
C ASP A 165 -13.69 1.52 14.69
N VAL A 166 -13.90 1.33 13.38
CA VAL A 166 -15.19 0.81 12.87
C VAL A 166 -15.52 -0.59 13.43
N MET A 167 -14.48 -1.37 13.75
CA MET A 167 -14.61 -2.70 14.34
C MET A 167 -14.50 -2.70 15.87
N ALA A 168 -14.22 -1.54 16.48
CA ALA A 168 -14.11 -1.42 17.92
C ALA A 168 -15.47 -1.70 18.57
N THR A 169 -15.46 -2.47 19.65
CA THR A 169 -16.70 -2.72 20.38
C THR A 169 -17.04 -1.47 21.19
N ARG A 170 -18.16 -0.82 20.86
CA ARG A 170 -18.71 0.23 21.72
C ARG A 170 -19.05 -0.40 23.07
N ILE A 171 -18.36 0.05 24.11
CA ILE A 171 -18.65 -0.36 25.49
C ILE A 171 -20.03 0.22 25.81
N ASN A 172 -21.05 -0.62 25.83
CA ASN A 172 -22.36 -0.23 26.35
C ASN A 172 -22.32 -0.22 27.88
N THR A 173 -23.26 0.49 28.51
CA THR A 173 -23.33 0.72 29.96
C THR A 173 -23.49 -0.55 30.81
N ASN A 174 -23.67 -1.72 30.19
CA ASN A 174 -23.92 -2.99 30.86
C ASN A 174 -22.69 -3.92 30.91
N ARG A 175 -21.51 -3.47 30.48
CA ARG A 175 -20.26 -4.25 30.59
C ARG A 175 -19.49 -3.91 31.85
N LYS A 176 -18.84 -4.93 32.41
CA LYS A 176 -17.93 -4.75 33.53
C LYS A 176 -16.60 -4.16 33.05
N LEU A 177 -15.89 -3.45 33.92
CA LEU A 177 -14.56 -2.89 33.62
C LEU A 177 -13.58 -3.96 33.15
N GLU A 178 -13.68 -5.18 33.69
CA GLU A 178 -12.86 -6.33 33.29
C GLU A 178 -13.00 -6.67 31.80
N ASP A 179 -14.16 -6.44 31.17
CA ASP A 179 -14.33 -6.65 29.74
C ASP A 179 -13.61 -5.58 28.91
N ALA A 180 -13.45 -4.36 29.43
CA ALA A 180 -12.80 -3.27 28.72
C ALA A 180 -11.31 -3.51 28.51
N VAL A 181 -10.68 -4.37 29.32
CA VAL A 181 -9.24 -4.69 29.24
C VAL A 181 -8.95 -6.01 28.54
N ARG A 182 -9.97 -6.74 28.08
CA ARG A 182 -9.76 -8.04 27.41
C ARG A 182 -9.09 -7.82 26.05
N PRO A 183 -8.00 -8.54 25.74
CA PRO A 183 -7.33 -8.43 24.44
C PRO A 183 -8.25 -8.64 23.23
N SER A 184 -9.22 -9.55 23.34
CA SER A 184 -10.23 -9.79 22.28
C SER A 184 -11.13 -8.59 21.98
N ILE A 185 -11.23 -7.62 22.91
CA ILE A 185 -11.98 -6.37 22.77
C ILE A 185 -11.02 -5.24 22.41
N LEU A 186 -9.90 -5.11 23.14
CA LEU A 186 -8.91 -4.04 22.93
C LEU A 186 -8.24 -4.10 21.57
N TYR A 187 -7.93 -5.30 21.05
CA TYR A 187 -7.26 -5.42 19.76
C TYR A 187 -8.16 -5.08 18.57
N ARG A 188 -9.45 -4.77 18.81
CA ARG A 188 -10.38 -4.31 17.77
C ARG A 188 -10.30 -2.81 17.52
N TYR A 189 -9.65 -2.05 18.39
CA TYR A 189 -9.38 -0.62 18.20
C TYR A 189 -8.27 -0.42 17.17
N GLY A 190 -8.35 0.70 16.45
CA GLY A 190 -7.46 1.05 15.38
C GLY A 190 -7.97 0.63 14.01
N ARG A 191 -7.10 -0.04 13.25
CA ARG A 191 -7.42 -0.50 11.91
C ARG A 191 -8.49 -1.59 11.91
N PRO A 192 -9.48 -1.53 10.99
CA PRO A 192 -10.52 -2.55 10.85
C PRO A 192 -9.97 -3.96 10.68
N MET A 193 -8.79 -4.07 10.06
CA MET A 193 -8.10 -5.34 9.81
C MET A 193 -7.99 -6.19 11.07
N TRP A 194 -7.67 -5.61 12.24
CA TRP A 194 -7.49 -6.38 13.47
C TRP A 194 -8.79 -7.01 13.95
N GLY A 195 -9.88 -6.24 14.00
CA GLY A 195 -11.19 -6.76 14.34
C GLY A 195 -11.70 -7.80 13.34
N ALA A 196 -11.46 -7.55 12.04
CA ALA A 196 -11.82 -8.50 10.99
C ALA A 196 -11.07 -9.84 11.12
N GLN A 197 -9.78 -9.82 11.46
CA GLN A 197 -9.00 -11.03 11.72
C GLN A 197 -9.59 -11.82 12.91
N ILE A 198 -9.90 -11.14 14.01
CA ILE A 198 -10.51 -11.76 15.20
C ILE A 198 -11.87 -12.43 14.87
N ASP A 199 -12.71 -11.77 14.08
CA ASP A 199 -14.01 -12.31 13.64
C ASP A 199 -13.86 -13.52 12.70
N ASN A 200 -12.76 -13.56 11.94
CA ASN A 200 -12.47 -14.59 10.94
C ASN A 200 -11.51 -15.68 11.42
N ARG A 201 -11.27 -15.81 12.74
CA ARG A 201 -10.34 -16.81 13.30
C ARG A 201 -10.68 -18.28 12.98
N GLY A 202 -11.93 -18.56 12.59
CA GLY A 202 -12.41 -19.91 12.35
C GLY A 202 -12.67 -20.66 13.67
N GLN A 203 -12.25 -21.92 13.73
CA GLN A 203 -12.43 -22.79 14.90
C GLN A 203 -11.30 -22.69 15.93
N GLU A 204 -10.28 -21.85 15.69
CA GLU A 204 -9.16 -21.70 16.60
C GLU A 204 -9.59 -21.07 17.92
N ASP A 205 -8.96 -21.56 18.99
CA ASP A 205 -9.07 -20.95 20.31
C ASP A 205 -8.68 -19.46 20.26
N ILE A 206 -9.45 -18.63 20.97
CA ILE A 206 -9.30 -17.17 20.90
C ILE A 206 -7.96 -16.71 21.46
N GLU A 207 -7.46 -17.32 22.54
CA GLU A 207 -6.21 -16.89 23.16
C GLU A 207 -5.02 -17.22 22.24
N THR A 208 -5.01 -18.42 21.68
CA THR A 208 -4.01 -18.87 20.70
C THR A 208 -4.01 -17.97 19.47
N TYR A 209 -5.20 -17.64 18.95
CA TYR A 209 -5.33 -16.77 17.79
C TYR A 209 -4.81 -15.36 18.06
N LEU A 210 -5.12 -14.79 19.22
CA LEU A 210 -4.66 -13.45 19.61
C LEU A 210 -3.14 -13.41 19.76
N GLN A 211 -2.50 -14.47 20.27
CA GLN A 211 -1.04 -14.54 20.32
C GLN A 211 -0.40 -14.51 18.93
N ARG A 212 -0.96 -15.25 17.96
CA ARG A 212 -0.51 -15.20 16.56
C ARG A 212 -0.77 -13.84 15.92
N LEU A 213 -1.88 -13.18 16.26
CA LEU A 213 -2.18 -11.85 15.75
C LEU A 213 -1.20 -10.79 16.28
N VAL A 214 -0.80 -10.90 17.56
CA VAL A 214 0.28 -10.08 18.12
C VAL A 214 1.62 -10.38 17.42
N LEU A 215 1.92 -11.65 17.12
CA LEU A 215 3.12 -12.03 16.36
C LEU A 215 3.13 -11.38 14.97
N LEU A 216 1.99 -11.40 14.27
CA LEU A 216 1.81 -10.73 12.99
C LEU A 216 2.06 -9.22 13.12
N ALA A 217 1.49 -8.58 14.14
CA ALA A 217 1.75 -7.17 14.44
C ALA A 217 3.23 -6.90 14.72
N SER A 218 3.90 -7.75 15.50
CA SER A 218 5.33 -7.66 15.79
C SER A 218 6.18 -7.74 14.53
N ASN A 219 5.86 -8.63 13.60
CA ASN A 219 6.53 -8.74 12.30
C ASN A 219 6.30 -7.49 11.45
N LYS A 220 5.06 -6.99 11.41
CA LYS A 220 4.70 -5.82 10.62
C LYS A 220 5.34 -4.52 11.13
N ILE A 221 5.54 -4.36 12.44
CA ILE A 221 6.22 -3.18 13.03
C ILE A 221 7.67 -3.05 12.55
N ILE A 222 8.33 -4.17 12.25
CA ILE A 222 9.75 -4.21 11.86
C ILE A 222 9.96 -4.41 10.34
N GLY A 223 8.95 -4.13 9.52
CA GLY A 223 9.08 -4.27 8.06
C GLY A 223 8.94 -5.69 7.53
N GLY A 224 8.32 -6.60 8.28
CA GLY A 224 8.14 -7.99 7.86
C GLY A 224 9.41 -8.84 7.96
N LYS A 225 10.42 -8.37 8.69
CA LYS A 225 11.66 -9.13 8.92
C LYS A 225 11.42 -10.27 9.93
N ASN A 226 12.15 -11.37 9.77
CA ASN A 226 12.04 -12.53 10.67
C ASN A 226 12.51 -12.18 12.09
N LEU A 227 11.74 -12.57 13.10
CA LEU A 227 12.01 -12.32 14.53
C LEU A 227 13.26 -13.03 15.10
N ASN A 228 14.02 -13.75 14.27
CA ASN A 228 15.26 -14.42 14.65
C ASN A 228 16.43 -13.43 14.74
N PHE A 229 16.21 -12.28 15.39
CA PHE A 229 17.26 -11.30 15.58
C PHE A 229 18.08 -11.63 16.82
N THR A 230 19.39 -11.60 16.67
CA THR A 230 20.24 -11.27 17.82
C THR A 230 20.00 -9.79 18.15
N THR A 231 19.98 -9.42 19.42
CA THR A 231 19.67 -8.05 19.90
C THR A 231 20.55 -6.93 19.31
N GLU A 232 21.59 -7.28 18.55
CA GLU A 232 22.56 -6.37 17.96
C GLU A 232 22.24 -5.96 16.50
N GLU A 233 21.22 -6.56 15.88
CA GLU A 233 20.96 -6.42 14.43
C GLU A 233 19.72 -5.58 14.08
N ILE A 234 19.06 -4.96 15.08
CA ILE A 234 17.90 -4.11 14.78
C ILE A 234 18.33 -2.88 13.98
N ASP A 235 17.71 -2.69 12.82
CA ASP A 235 17.95 -1.50 12.01
C ASP A 235 17.34 -0.25 12.65
N HIS A 236 17.84 0.91 12.19
CA HIS A 236 17.45 2.20 12.75
C HIS A 236 15.95 2.50 12.61
N THR A 237 15.34 2.22 11.46
CA THR A 237 13.93 2.51 11.21
C THR A 237 13.03 1.62 12.06
N SER A 238 13.34 0.33 12.18
CA SER A 238 12.64 -0.60 13.09
C SER A 238 12.72 -0.17 14.55
N ALA A 239 13.90 0.23 15.02
CA ALA A 239 14.08 0.69 16.41
C ALA A 239 13.24 1.94 16.68
N LEU A 240 13.21 2.89 15.75
CA LEU A 240 12.39 4.10 15.84
C LEU A 240 10.90 3.79 15.76
N ALA A 241 10.46 2.83 14.95
CA ALA A 241 9.07 2.39 14.88
C ALA A 241 8.57 1.86 16.23
N ILE A 242 9.33 0.95 16.85
CA ILE A 242 9.02 0.38 18.18
C ILE A 242 8.91 1.49 19.22
N LEU A 243 9.87 2.40 19.26
CA LEU A 243 9.86 3.52 20.20
C LEU A 243 8.69 4.49 19.92
N ALA A 244 8.42 4.79 18.66
CA ALA A 244 7.37 5.74 18.27
C ALA A 244 5.97 5.27 18.66
N ILE A 245 5.70 3.96 18.63
CA ILE A 245 4.44 3.37 19.10
C ILE A 245 4.27 3.54 20.61
N ARG A 246 5.35 3.44 21.39
CA ARG A 246 5.31 3.43 22.86
C ARG A 246 5.53 4.79 23.51
N LEU A 247 6.26 5.67 22.84
CA LEU A 247 6.63 7.00 23.32
C LEU A 247 5.94 8.13 22.53
N CYS A 248 5.03 7.80 21.61
CA CYS A 248 4.30 8.76 20.79
C CYS A 248 5.20 9.75 20.04
N LEU A 249 6.31 9.26 19.46
CA LEU A 249 7.30 10.12 18.81
C LEU A 249 6.74 10.73 17.52
N HIS A 250 6.84 12.05 17.43
CA HIS A 250 6.56 12.79 16.21
C HIS A 250 7.80 12.80 15.30
N VAL A 251 7.60 12.50 14.02
CA VAL A 251 8.67 12.51 13.02
C VAL A 251 8.38 13.68 12.09
N THR A 252 9.42 14.47 11.79
CA THR A 252 9.31 15.65 10.94
C THR A 252 8.66 15.28 9.58
N PRO A 253 7.66 16.04 9.11
CA PRO A 253 6.93 15.68 7.88
C PRO A 253 7.78 15.62 6.60
N LEU A 254 8.92 16.31 6.58
CA LEU A 254 9.88 16.34 5.47
C LEU A 254 10.90 15.20 5.52
N ALA A 255 10.97 14.45 6.62
CA ALA A 255 11.97 13.41 6.77
C ALA A 255 11.60 12.19 5.92
N GLN A 256 12.57 11.65 5.18
CA GLN A 256 12.44 10.36 4.47
C GLN A 256 11.97 9.25 5.41
N LEU A 257 12.39 9.31 6.68
CA LEU A 257 11.95 8.42 7.74
C LEU A 257 10.41 8.37 7.88
N SER A 258 9.69 9.48 7.71
CA SER A 258 8.21 9.49 7.80
C SER A 258 7.59 8.59 6.74
N ALA A 259 8.08 8.68 5.50
CA ALA A 259 7.62 7.84 4.39
C ALA A 259 8.00 6.36 4.60
N GLU A 260 9.20 6.08 5.10
CA GLU A 260 9.64 4.70 5.39
C GLU A 260 8.82 4.05 6.49
N LEU A 261 8.52 4.79 7.57
CA LEU A 261 7.70 4.28 8.66
C LEU A 261 6.26 3.96 8.20
N VAL A 262 5.72 4.76 7.28
CA VAL A 262 4.40 4.48 6.68
C VAL A 262 4.46 3.27 5.76
N ALA A 263 5.47 3.20 4.88
CA ALA A 263 5.57 2.14 3.88
C ALA A 263 5.83 0.75 4.50
N SER A 264 6.59 0.67 5.59
CA SER A 264 7.06 -0.63 6.10
C SER A 264 6.83 -0.86 7.59
N HIS A 265 6.52 0.16 8.39
CA HIS A 265 6.48 0.03 9.85
C HIS A 265 5.13 0.38 10.45
N MET A 266 4.05 0.16 9.71
CA MET A 266 2.67 0.29 10.19
C MET A 266 2.28 1.69 10.66
N ARG A 267 3.06 2.73 10.36
CA ARG A 267 2.68 4.11 10.66
C ARG A 267 1.57 4.54 9.70
N VAL A 268 0.65 5.37 10.17
CA VAL A 268 -0.48 5.82 9.37
C VAL A 268 -0.19 7.20 8.82
N CYS A 269 -0.28 7.35 7.50
CA CYS A 269 -0.25 8.66 6.86
C CYS A 269 -1.58 9.37 7.09
N THR A 270 -1.52 10.57 7.64
CA THR A 270 -2.70 11.39 7.98
C THR A 270 -2.83 12.63 7.11
N PHE A 271 -1.74 13.04 6.43
CA PHE A 271 -1.75 14.15 5.50
C PHE A 271 -0.56 14.08 4.55
N ILE A 272 -0.79 14.48 3.31
CA ILE A 272 0.23 14.71 2.29
C ILE A 272 -0.03 16.09 1.70
N SER A 273 1.02 16.92 1.58
CA SER A 273 0.88 18.22 0.95
C SER A 273 0.57 18.10 -0.56
N PRO A 274 -0.08 19.10 -1.18
CA PRO A 274 -0.41 19.06 -2.61
C PRO A 274 0.81 18.83 -3.53
N ASP A 275 1.98 19.37 -3.16
CA ASP A 275 3.26 19.18 -3.87
C ASP A 275 3.94 17.82 -3.58
N ARG A 276 3.38 17.05 -2.65
CA ARG A 276 3.86 15.76 -2.11
C ARG A 276 5.24 15.81 -1.44
N MET A 277 5.67 16.99 -1.01
CA MET A 277 6.94 17.18 -0.30
C MET A 277 6.82 16.85 1.19
N MET A 278 5.65 17.07 1.80
CA MET A 278 5.40 16.84 3.21
C MET A 278 4.48 15.64 3.40
N LEU A 279 4.87 14.74 4.30
CA LEU A 279 4.08 13.60 4.74
C LEU A 279 3.96 13.62 6.26
N ILE A 280 2.77 13.97 6.76
CA ILE A 280 2.46 13.88 8.18
C ILE A 280 1.94 12.47 8.47
N SER A 281 2.50 11.86 9.50
CA SER A 281 2.15 10.51 9.89
C SER A 281 2.21 10.31 11.40
N SER A 282 1.39 9.40 11.90
CA SER A 282 1.32 9.06 13.32
C SER A 282 1.06 7.56 13.52
N TYR A 283 1.38 7.07 14.72
CA TYR A 283 0.83 5.82 15.21
C TYR A 283 -0.47 6.13 15.96
N PRO A 284 -1.65 5.79 15.42
CA PRO A 284 -2.89 5.97 16.14
C PRO A 284 -2.99 4.98 17.30
N VAL A 285 -4.04 5.10 18.11
CA VAL A 285 -4.30 4.18 19.21
C VAL A 285 -4.61 2.79 18.67
N GLU A 286 -3.66 1.87 18.81
CA GLU A 286 -3.80 0.47 18.41
C GLU A 286 -3.20 -0.42 19.51
N PRO A 287 -4.01 -0.93 20.46
CA PRO A 287 -3.51 -1.70 21.59
C PRO A 287 -2.69 -2.92 21.18
N ILE A 288 -3.01 -3.54 20.05
CA ILE A 288 -2.25 -4.67 19.51
C ILE A 288 -0.82 -4.27 19.09
N LEU A 289 -0.63 -3.07 18.51
CA LEU A 289 0.71 -2.58 18.19
C LEU A 289 1.47 -2.21 19.46
N ALA A 290 0.80 -1.63 20.45
CA ALA A 290 1.41 -1.30 21.73
C ALA A 290 1.92 -2.55 22.47
N GLU A 291 1.16 -3.65 22.43
CA GLU A 291 1.58 -4.97 22.92
C GLU A 291 2.76 -5.53 22.12
N ALA A 292 2.66 -5.54 20.79
CA ALA A 292 3.72 -6.04 19.92
C ALA A 292 5.05 -5.30 20.12
N ALA A 293 5.01 -3.95 20.22
CA ALA A 293 6.15 -3.13 20.57
C ALA A 293 6.66 -3.42 22.00
N ALA A 294 5.79 -3.72 22.95
CA ALA A 294 6.18 -4.13 24.30
C ALA A 294 7.07 -5.38 24.27
N ARG A 295 6.66 -6.39 23.51
CA ARG A 295 7.41 -7.65 23.39
C ARG A 295 8.78 -7.43 22.79
N HIS A 296 8.89 -6.56 21.79
CA HIS A 296 10.18 -6.12 21.26
C HIS A 296 11.05 -5.44 22.32
N MET A 297 10.49 -4.54 23.14
CA MET A 297 11.22 -3.88 24.23
C MET A 297 11.60 -4.82 25.39
N GLN A 298 10.92 -5.95 25.56
CA GLN A 298 11.31 -7.00 26.51
C GLN A 298 12.52 -7.79 26.00
N MET A 299 12.59 -8.03 24.69
CA MET A 299 13.69 -8.77 24.06
C MET A 299 14.91 -7.88 23.80
N ILE A 300 14.70 -6.62 23.42
CA ILE A 300 15.74 -5.68 23.03
C ILE A 300 16.00 -4.71 24.19
N PRO A 301 17.24 -4.66 24.73
CA PRO A 301 17.54 -3.73 25.81
C PRO A 301 17.22 -2.29 25.42
N MET A 302 16.50 -1.56 26.30
CA MET A 302 16.10 -0.18 26.05
C MET A 302 17.27 0.75 25.68
N ARG A 303 18.47 0.50 26.26
CA ARG A 303 19.72 1.21 25.92
C ARG A 303 20.14 1.07 24.45
N VAL A 304 19.75 0.00 23.77
CA VAL A 304 20.01 -0.21 22.34
C VAL A 304 19.03 0.65 21.55
N LEU A 305 17.72 0.54 21.82
CA LEU A 305 16.69 1.35 21.16
C LEU A 305 16.97 2.86 21.31
N LEU A 306 17.29 3.33 22.52
CA LEU A 306 17.62 4.73 22.78
C LEU A 306 18.86 5.22 22.04
N ARG A 307 19.85 4.34 21.78
CA ARG A 307 21.00 4.70 20.94
C ARG A 307 20.57 5.05 19.52
N HIS A 308 19.60 4.34 18.95
CA HIS A 308 19.05 4.70 17.64
C HIS A 308 18.30 6.03 17.70
N LEU A 309 17.49 6.28 18.74
CA LEU A 309 16.83 7.57 18.89
C LEU A 309 17.82 8.75 18.96
N LEU A 310 18.89 8.61 19.75
CA LEU A 310 19.92 9.64 19.86
C LEU A 310 20.64 9.90 18.53
N LYS A 311 20.86 8.86 17.72
CA LYS A 311 21.42 9.02 16.37
C LYS A 311 20.46 9.82 15.48
N ALA A 312 19.15 9.54 15.54
CA ALA A 312 18.14 10.20 14.71
C ALA A 312 17.95 11.69 15.04
N ILE A 313 18.14 12.08 16.30
CA ILE A 313 18.03 13.49 16.73
C ILE A 313 19.28 14.30 16.31
N ARG A 314 20.42 13.63 16.16
CA ARG A 314 21.71 14.27 15.86
C ARG A 314 22.01 14.37 14.36
N SER A 315 21.32 13.60 13.52
CA SER A 315 21.39 13.63 12.06
C SER A 315 20.48 14.71 11.48
#